data_AF-A0A162EP87-F1
#
_entry.id   AF-A0A162EP87-F1
#
_cell.length_a   1.000
_cell.length_b   1.000
_cell.length_c   1.000
_cell.angle_alpha   90.00
_cell.angle_beta   90.00
_cell.angle_gamma   90.00
#
_symmetry.space_group_name_H-M   'P 1'
#
loop_
_entity.id
_entity.type
_entity.pdbx_description
1 polymer ?
#
loop_
_entity_poly.entity_id
_entity_poly.type
_entity_poly.pdbx_seq_one_letter_code
_entity_poly.pdbx_strand_id
1 'polypeptide(L)'
;MELVKLNRVQKTLIVSCWISAITGILSLLLTNISILTDINLENLVFILIFCSLILGILGLFTKASRSVSIFGLSIAIFQIFFIGVVFFLGWMIVPFP
;
A
#
# COMPACT_ATOMS: atom_id res chain seq x y z
N MET A 1 26.52 -20.06 13.64
CA MET A 1 26.00 -18.68 13.76
C MET A 1 25.13 -18.25 12.58
N GLU A 2 25.38 -18.77 11.36
CA GLU A 2 24.64 -18.40 10.14
C GLU A 2 23.15 -18.79 10.16
N LEU A 3 22.80 -19.96 10.71
CA LEU A 3 21.42 -20.43 10.84
C LEU A 3 20.52 -19.47 11.65
N VAL A 4 21.08 -18.81 12.67
CA VAL A 4 20.35 -17.83 13.50
C VAL A 4 20.08 -16.54 12.72
N LYS A 5 21.01 -16.11 11.85
CA LYS A 5 20.84 -14.92 11.01
C LYS A 5 19.74 -15.14 9.97
N LEU A 6 19.71 -16.30 9.32
CA LEU A 6 18.70 -16.65 8.31
C LEU A 6 17.28 -16.63 8.88
N ASN A 7 17.11 -17.16 10.09
CA ASN A 7 15.83 -17.17 10.79
C ASN A 7 15.34 -15.76 11.18
N ARG A 8 16.27 -14.85 11.52
CA ARG A 8 15.92 -13.44 11.81
C ARG A 8 15.45 -12.72 10.57
N VAL A 9 16.15 -12.89 9.44
CA VAL A 9 15.78 -12.25 8.16
C VAL A 9 14.41 -12.74 7.68
N GLN A 10 14.12 -14.03 7.79
CA GLN A 10 12.79 -14.56 7.46
C GLN A 10 11.69 -13.95 8.32
N LYS A 11 11.91 -13.83 9.64
CA LYS A 11 10.94 -13.19 10.54
C LYS A 11 10.70 -11.73 10.19
N THR A 12 11.75 -10.96 9.89
CA THR A 12 11.59 -9.55 9.50
C THR A 12 10.82 -9.40 8.20
N LEU A 13 11.03 -10.30 7.22
CA LEU A 13 10.29 -10.27 5.97
C LEU A 13 8.81 -10.69 6.12
N ILE A 14 8.51 -11.61 7.04
CA ILE A 14 7.12 -11.95 7.35
C ILE A 14 6.42 -10.74 7.98
N VAL A 15 7.08 -10.06 8.92
CA VAL A 15 6.54 -8.83 9.54
C VAL A 15 6.30 -7.75 8.48
N SER A 16 7.23 -7.54 7.54
CA SER A 16 7.03 -6.57 6.46
C SER A 16 5.84 -6.91 5.56
N CYS A 17 5.54 -8.20 5.33
CA CYS A 17 4.34 -8.61 4.58
C CYS A 17 3.07 -8.13 5.27
N TRP A 18 2.96 -8.33 6.58
CA TRP A 18 1.80 -7.90 7.36
C TRP A 18 1.68 -6.38 7.42
N ILE A 19 2.81 -5.67 7.59
CA ILE A 19 2.81 -4.20 7.56
C ILE A 19 2.36 -3.68 6.18
N SER A 20 2.78 -4.31 5.08
CA SER A 20 2.30 -3.97 3.73
C SER A 20 0.78 -4.08 3.62
N ALA A 21 0.20 -5.18 4.10
CA ALA A 21 -1.25 -5.37 4.08
C ALA A 21 -1.99 -4.34 4.96
N ILE A 22 -1.51 -4.10 6.18
CA ILE A 22 -2.12 -3.14 7.11
C ILE A 22 -2.06 -1.72 6.54
N THR A 23 -0.90 -1.29 6.04
CA THR A 23 -0.73 0.04 5.43
C THR A 23 -1.61 0.21 4.19
N GLY A 24 -1.75 -0.84 3.36
CA GLY A 24 -2.68 -0.84 2.23
C GLY A 24 -4.13 -0.65 2.66
N ILE A 25 -4.61 -1.44 3.64
CA ILE A 25 -5.98 -1.30 4.17
C ILE A 25 -6.19 0.09 4.78
N LEU A 26 -5.23 0.59 5.56
CA LEU A 26 -5.31 1.89 6.20
C LEU A 26 -5.35 3.02 5.16
N SER A 27 -4.54 2.93 4.10
CA SER A 27 -4.58 3.89 2.99
C SER A 27 -5.93 3.90 2.30
N LEU A 28 -6.55 2.74 2.10
CA LEU A 28 -7.88 2.61 1.52
C LEU A 28 -8.94 3.27 2.40
N LEU A 29 -8.91 3.01 3.70
CA LEU A 29 -9.82 3.63 4.66
C LEU A 29 -9.66 5.16 4.68
N LEU A 30 -8.42 5.66 4.78
CA LEU A 30 -8.16 7.10 4.83
C LEU A 30 -8.52 7.82 3.53
N THR A 31 -8.31 7.17 2.38
CA THR A 31 -8.72 7.74 1.08
C THR A 31 -10.23 7.95 1.04
N ASN A 32 -11.00 6.97 1.50
CA ASN A 32 -12.46 7.10 1.56
C ASN A 32 -12.89 8.18 2.55
N ILE A 33 -12.30 8.24 3.74
CA ILE A 33 -12.59 9.30 4.71
C ILE A 33 -12.29 10.68 4.11
N SER A 34 -11.10 10.86 3.52
CA SER A 34 -10.69 12.11 2.89
C SER A 34 -11.70 12.58 1.84
N ILE A 35 -12.20 11.68 1.00
CA ILE A 35 -13.22 11.97 -0.01
C ILE A 35 -14.57 12.34 0.62
N LEU A 36 -15.00 11.64 1.68
CA LEU A 36 -16.31 11.88 2.31
C LEU A 36 -16.35 13.16 3.16
N THR A 37 -15.25 13.48 3.83
CA THR A 37 -15.21 14.57 4.82
C THR A 37 -14.47 15.81 4.33
N ASP A 38 -13.95 15.79 3.10
CA ASP A 38 -13.15 16.86 2.49
C ASP A 38 -11.94 17.27 3.35
N ILE A 39 -11.39 16.30 4.12
CA ILE A 39 -10.19 16.51 4.94
C ILE A 39 -9.00 16.20 4.06
N ASN A 40 -8.05 17.14 3.98
CA ASN A 40 -6.83 16.95 3.22
C ASN A 40 -5.88 15.97 3.93
N LEU A 41 -5.88 14.72 3.46
CA LEU A 41 -5.01 13.62 3.95
C LEU A 41 -4.11 13.07 2.84
N GLU A 42 -3.99 13.79 1.72
CA GLU A 42 -3.35 13.32 0.49
C GLU A 42 -1.91 12.84 0.75
N ASN A 43 -1.10 13.66 1.42
CA ASN A 43 0.29 13.33 1.72
C ASN A 43 0.42 12.04 2.55
N LEU A 44 -0.45 11.86 3.56
CA LEU A 44 -0.42 10.67 4.40
C LEU A 44 -0.84 9.42 3.62
N VAL A 45 -1.89 9.53 2.80
CA VAL A 45 -2.35 8.45 1.92
C VAL A 45 -1.25 8.04 0.94
N PHE A 46 -0.59 9.00 0.28
CA PHE A 46 0.52 8.73 -0.63
C PHE A 46 1.66 7.99 0.06
N ILE A 47 2.08 8.44 1.25
CA ILE A 47 3.13 7.76 2.03
C ILE A 47 2.74 6.31 2.32
N LEU A 48 1.49 6.06 2.72
CA LEU A 48 1.02 4.71 3.03
C LEU A 48 0.97 3.80 1.81
N ILE A 49 0.53 4.31 0.65
CA ILE A 49 0.56 3.59 -0.62
C ILE A 49 2.00 3.19 -0.98
N PHE A 50 2.95 4.12 -0.89
CA PHE A 50 4.36 3.85 -1.16
C PHE A 50 4.96 2.84 -0.19
N CYS A 51 4.68 2.95 1.11
CA CYS A 51 5.10 1.98 2.10
C CYS A 51 4.51 0.58 1.80
N SER A 52 3.22 0.51 1.46
CA SER A 52 2.56 -0.75 1.12
C SER A 52 3.19 -1.41 -0.12
N LEU A 53 3.53 -0.62 -1.15
CA LEU A 53 4.24 -1.10 -2.33
C LEU A 53 5.63 -1.65 -2.02
N ILE A 54 6.49 -0.87 -1.36
CA ILE A 54 7.87 -1.27 -1.09
C ILE A 54 7.91 -2.52 -0.22
N LEU A 55 7.15 -2.52 0.88
CA LEU A 55 7.07 -3.67 1.79
C LEU A 55 6.40 -4.88 1.14
N GLY A 56 5.43 -4.63 0.26
CA GLY A 56 4.75 -5.65 -0.53
C GLY A 56 5.73 -6.36 -1.46
N ILE A 57 6.53 -5.60 -2.22
CA ILE A 57 7.57 -6.14 -3.12
C ILE A 57 8.62 -6.94 -2.33
N LEU A 58 9.10 -6.41 -1.21
CA LEU A 58 10.04 -7.12 -0.34
C LEU A 58 9.44 -8.44 0.21
N GLY A 59 8.13 -8.44 0.49
CA GLY A 59 7.40 -9.60 0.97
C GLY A 59 7.26 -10.74 -0.04
N LEU A 60 7.35 -10.46 -1.35
CA LEU A 60 7.23 -11.48 -2.41
C LEU A 60 8.36 -12.51 -2.37
N PHE A 61 9.51 -12.15 -1.79
CA PHE A 61 10.65 -13.05 -1.62
C PHE A 61 10.45 -14.09 -0.51
N THR A 62 9.37 -13.99 0.28
CA THR A 62 9.03 -14.99 1.30
C THR A 62 8.03 -16.00 0.76
N LYS A 63 8.32 -17.30 0.90
CA LYS A 63 7.35 -18.36 0.53
C LYS A 63 6.19 -18.46 1.52
N ALA A 64 6.43 -18.15 2.80
CA ALA A 64 5.46 -18.36 3.88
C ALA A 64 4.29 -17.37 3.87
N SER A 65 4.54 -16.11 3.52
CA SER A 65 3.56 -15.00 3.61
C SER A 65 3.33 -14.29 2.28
N ARG A 66 3.65 -14.94 1.15
CA ARG A 66 3.53 -14.37 -0.20
C ARG A 66 2.11 -13.88 -0.50
N SER A 67 1.09 -14.64 -0.09
CA SER A 67 -0.32 -14.28 -0.31
C SER A 67 -0.69 -12.94 0.34
N VAL A 68 -0.23 -12.71 1.57
CA VAL A 68 -0.48 -11.46 2.32
C VAL A 68 0.21 -10.28 1.66
N SER A 69 1.44 -10.47 1.18
CA SER A 69 2.19 -9.45 0.45
C SER A 69 1.56 -9.13 -0.91
N ILE A 70 1.07 -10.14 -1.65
CA ILE A 70 0.29 -9.94 -2.88
C ILE A 70 -1.00 -9.16 -2.59
N PHE A 71 -1.68 -9.46 -1.49
CA PHE A 71 -2.90 -8.75 -1.10
C PHE A 71 -2.64 -7.27 -0.83
N GLY A 72 -1.64 -6.94 0.00
CA GLY A 72 -1.25 -5.55 0.26
C GLY A 72 -0.85 -4.81 -1.01
N LEU A 73 -0.05 -5.45 -1.86
CA LEU A 73 0.38 -4.89 -3.14
C LEU A 73 -0.79 -4.68 -4.12
N SER A 74 -1.76 -5.59 -4.14
CA SER A 74 -2.98 -5.45 -4.97
C SER A 74 -3.81 -4.25 -4.53
N ILE A 75 -3.92 -4.00 -3.22
CA ILE A 75 -4.61 -2.81 -2.68
C ILE A 75 -3.88 -1.54 -3.12
N ALA A 76 -2.55 -1.50 -2.98
CA ALA A 76 -1.77 -0.33 -3.35
C ALA A 76 -1.85 -0.01 -4.85
N ILE A 77 -1.77 -1.03 -5.72
CA ILE A 77 -1.94 -0.86 -7.17
C ILE A 77 -3.35 -0.38 -7.51
N PHE A 78 -4.37 -0.97 -6.88
CA PHE A 78 -5.76 -0.54 -7.04
C PHE A 78 -5.93 0.93 -6.65
N GLN A 79 -5.34 1.37 -5.54
CA GLN A 79 -5.40 2.77 -5.10
C GLN A 79 -4.78 3.73 -6.11
N ILE A 80 -3.61 3.41 -6.67
CA ILE A 80 -2.96 4.24 -7.69
C ILE A 80 -3.85 4.36 -8.92
N PHE A 81 -4.42 3.24 -9.38
CA PHE A 81 -5.35 3.24 -10.49
C PHE A 81 -6.60 4.09 -10.19
N PHE A 82 -7.19 3.93 -9.00
CA PHE A 82 -8.36 4.67 -8.56
C PHE A 82 -8.09 6.19 -8.53
N ILE A 83 -6.99 6.63 -7.92
CA ILE A 83 -6.60 8.05 -7.89
C ILE A 83 -6.43 8.59 -9.31
N GLY A 84 -5.79 7.83 -10.21
CA GLY A 84 -5.65 8.21 -11.62
C GLY A 84 -7.01 8.39 -12.31
N VAL A 85 -7.96 7.47 -12.12
CA VAL A 85 -9.30 7.57 -12.69
C VAL A 85 -10.04 8.81 -12.16
N VAL A 86 -10.03 9.04 -10.85
CA VAL A 86 -10.68 10.21 -10.24
C VAL A 86 -10.06 11.51 -10.76
N PHE A 87 -8.73 11.57 -10.88
CA PHE A 87 -8.03 12.71 -11.45
C PHE A 87 -8.45 12.97 -12.90
N PHE A 88 -8.46 11.96 -13.77
CA PHE A 88 -8.91 12.10 -15.15
C PHE A 88 -10.37 12.53 -15.25
N LEU A 89 -11.24 11.98 -14.39
CA LEU A 89 -12.64 12.37 -14.34
C LEU A 89 -12.80 13.85 -13.96
N GLY A 90 -12.09 14.30 -12.92
CA GLY A 90 -12.06 15.70 -12.51
C GLY A 90 -11.55 16.62 -13.62
N TRP A 91 -10.47 16.21 -14.30
CA TRP A 91 -9.90 16.95 -15.42
C TRP A 91 -10.83 17.00 -16.65
N MET A 92 -11.67 15.99 -16.89
CA MET A 92 -12.66 16.04 -17.97
C MET A 92 -13.81 17.02 -17.68
N ILE A 93 -14.19 17.16 -16.41
CA ILE A 93 -15.27 18.06 -15.99
C ILE A 93 -14.77 19.51 -15.95
N VAL A 94 -13.59 19.72 -15.35
CA VAL A 94 -12.91 21.02 -15.28
C VAL A 94 -11.53 20.83 -15.90
N PRO A 95 -11.41 20.95 -17.24
CA PRO A 95 -10.11 20.93 -17.87
C PRO A 95 -9.35 22.16 -17.41
N PHE A 96 -8.19 21.95 -16.78
CA PHE A 96 -7.35 22.97 -16.13
C PHE A 96 -7.93 23.53 -14.81
N PRO A 97 -7.91 22.75 -13.71
CA PRO A 97 -8.04 23.31 -12.37
C PRO A 97 -6.83 24.18 -11.98
#